data_AF-A0A7X7ABI5-F1
#
_entry.id   AF-A0A7X7ABI5-F1
#
_cell.length_a   1.000
_cell.length_b   1.000
_cell.length_c   1.000
_cell.angle_alpha   90.00
_cell.angle_beta   90.00
_cell.angle_gamma   90.00
#
_symmetry.space_group_name_H-M   'P 1'
#
loop_
_entity.id
_entity.type
_entity.pdbx_description
1 polymer ?
#
loop_
_entity_poly.entity_id
_entity_poly.type
_entity_poly.pdbx_seq_one_letter_code
_entity_poly.pdbx_strand_id
1 'polypeptide(L)'
;MKLEFYKLPFKSGFYDHWVYDSNGNFMFQFDNPEHKSLVLETLNGHQNQYLEVFTLTVSDKDPNKILNKGKPFITIRGWGNLTGAGHDLEPEQAKDIQDDLRDWIIYKLTSE
;
A
#
# COMPACT_ATOMS: atom_id res chain seq x y z
N MET A 1 -1.66 -10.34 3.61
CA MET A 1 -0.37 -9.61 3.63
C MET A 1 0.66 -10.41 4.42
N LYS A 2 1.85 -10.61 3.85
CA LYS A 2 3.00 -11.17 4.56
C LYS A 2 3.58 -10.11 5.51
N LEU A 3 3.11 -10.14 6.76
CA LEU A 3 3.48 -9.21 7.84
C LEU A 3 4.98 -9.25 8.22
N GLU A 4 5.74 -10.23 7.72
CA GLU A 4 7.19 -10.33 7.96
C GLU A 4 8.00 -9.28 7.16
N PHE A 5 7.46 -8.74 6.06
CA PHE A 5 8.15 -7.77 5.20
C PHE A 5 7.77 -6.31 5.47
N TYR A 6 6.64 -6.08 6.13
CA TYR A 6 6.12 -4.73 6.41
C TYR A 6 5.63 -4.62 7.84
N LYS A 7 6.10 -3.59 8.55
CA LYS A 7 5.81 -3.41 9.97
C LYS A 7 4.94 -2.18 10.26
N LEU A 8 3.85 -2.39 11.00
CA LEU A 8 3.01 -1.30 11.52
C LEU A 8 3.70 -0.56 12.69
N PRO A 9 3.32 0.70 12.98
CA PRO A 9 2.39 1.52 12.21
C PRO A 9 3.04 2.12 10.96
N PHE A 10 2.25 2.26 9.91
CA PHE A 10 2.62 2.98 8.70
C PHE A 10 2.55 4.49 8.92
N LYS A 11 3.49 5.19 8.31
CA LYS A 11 3.65 6.64 8.44
C LYS A 11 3.87 7.26 7.08
N SER A 12 3.36 8.46 6.89
CA SER A 12 3.74 9.23 5.73
C SER A 12 5.16 9.77 5.87
N GLY A 13 5.92 9.72 4.80
CA GLY A 13 7.27 10.27 4.73
C GLY A 13 7.29 11.79 4.59
N PHE A 14 8.51 12.30 4.48
CA PHE A 14 8.81 13.73 4.33
C PHE A 14 8.18 14.34 3.06
N TYR A 15 8.08 13.54 2.00
CA TYR A 15 7.26 13.86 0.84
C TYR A 15 5.85 13.36 1.08
N ASP A 16 4.88 14.27 1.05
CA ASP A 16 3.53 14.09 1.60
C ASP A 16 2.72 12.95 0.96
N HIS A 17 3.23 12.33 -0.11
CA HIS A 17 2.58 11.23 -0.81
C HIS A 17 3.18 9.86 -0.51
N TRP A 18 4.38 9.79 0.06
CA TRP A 18 5.07 8.51 0.28
C TRP A 18 4.68 7.91 1.62
N VAL A 19 4.51 6.59 1.65
CA VAL A 19 4.18 5.85 2.87
C VAL A 19 5.24 4.81 3.15
N TYR A 20 5.65 4.79 4.41
CA TYR A 20 6.70 3.95 4.95
C TYR A 20 6.16 3.07 6.07
N ASP A 21 6.76 1.91 6.23
CA ASP A 21 6.56 1.08 7.39
C ASP A 21 7.33 1.62 8.62
N SER A 22 7.17 1.01 9.78
CA SER A 22 7.84 1.45 11.01
C SER A 22 9.36 1.22 11.00
N ASN A 23 9.87 0.39 10.09
CA ASN A 23 11.30 0.15 9.88
C ASN A 23 11.90 1.15 8.86
N GLY A 24 11.09 2.02 8.27
CA GLY A 24 11.53 2.97 7.25
C GLY A 24 11.56 2.40 5.83
N ASN A 25 10.91 1.26 5.59
CA ASN A 25 10.78 0.68 4.26
C ASN A 25 9.71 1.44 3.48
N PHE A 26 10.04 1.94 2.29
CA PHE A 26 9.07 2.59 1.42
C PHE A 26 8.11 1.54 0.84
N MET A 27 6.81 1.71 1.01
CA MET A 27 5.81 0.69 0.68
C MET A 27 4.95 1.08 -0.53
N PHE A 28 4.42 2.30 -0.52
CA PHE A 28 3.54 2.80 -1.57
C PHE A 28 3.48 4.32 -1.54
N GLN A 29 2.92 4.90 -2.58
CA GLN A 29 2.64 6.33 -2.65
C GLN A 29 1.18 6.59 -3.02
N PHE A 30 0.65 7.73 -2.57
CA PHE A 30 -0.61 8.28 -3.05
C PHE A 30 -0.40 9.01 -4.38
N ASP A 31 -1.17 8.62 -5.39
CA ASP A 31 -1.34 9.42 -6.61
C ASP A 31 -2.42 10.51 -6.40
N ASN A 32 -3.35 10.28 -5.47
CA ASN A 32 -4.27 11.30 -4.94
C ASN A 32 -4.30 11.26 -3.40
N PRO A 33 -3.80 12.29 -2.69
CA PRO A 33 -3.69 12.31 -1.24
C PRO A 33 -4.96 12.77 -0.49
N GLU A 34 -6.07 13.08 -1.18
CA GLU A 34 -7.30 13.65 -0.59
C GLU A 34 -7.81 12.89 0.66
N HIS A 35 -7.62 11.57 0.71
CA HIS A 35 -8.04 10.71 1.82
C HIS A 35 -6.87 10.03 2.55
N LYS A 36 -5.65 10.58 2.44
CA LYS A 36 -4.43 10.00 3.00
C LYS A 36 -4.55 9.65 4.48
N SER A 37 -4.98 10.60 5.32
CA SER A 37 -5.07 10.39 6.77
C SER A 37 -6.06 9.27 7.12
N LEU A 38 -7.22 9.27 6.46
CA LEU A 38 -8.24 8.23 6.64
C LEU A 38 -7.71 6.84 6.27
N VAL A 39 -6.99 6.73 5.16
CA VAL A 39 -6.34 5.48 4.76
C VAL A 39 -5.34 5.04 5.83
N LEU A 40 -4.45 5.92 6.29
CA LEU A 40 -3.44 5.55 7.29
C LEU A 40 -4.04 5.12 8.62
N GLU A 41 -5.05 5.82 9.13
CA GLU A 41 -5.75 5.41 10.36
C GLU A 41 -6.42 4.04 10.20
N THR A 42 -7.00 3.75 9.03
CA THR A 42 -7.63 2.46 8.74
C THR A 42 -6.60 1.33 8.63
N LEU A 43 -5.51 1.55 7.87
CA LEU A 43 -4.43 0.55 7.72
C LEU A 43 -3.70 0.27 9.04
N ASN A 44 -3.60 1.26 9.93
CA ASN A 44 -3.03 1.12 11.27
C ASN A 44 -4.00 0.52 12.30
N GLY A 45 -5.25 0.23 11.93
CA GLY A 45 -6.25 -0.37 12.81
C GLY A 45 -6.81 0.59 13.86
N HIS A 46 -6.67 1.90 13.68
CA HIS A 46 -7.26 2.92 14.55
C HIS A 46 -8.71 3.25 14.14
N GLN A 47 -9.11 2.85 12.93
CA GLN A 47 -10.46 3.03 12.42
C GLN A 47 -10.94 1.72 11.76
N ASN A 48 -12.04 1.16 12.27
CA ASN A 48 -12.64 -0.10 11.81
C ASN A 48 -14.04 0.13 11.20
N GLN A 49 -14.20 1.21 10.44
CA GLN A 49 -15.46 1.47 9.75
C GLN A 49 -15.23 1.29 8.26
N TYR A 50 -16.04 0.43 7.64
CA TYR A 50 -16.14 0.33 6.19
C TYR A 50 -16.27 1.72 5.58
N LEU A 51 -15.38 2.01 4.63
CA LEU A 51 -15.33 3.31 3.97
C LEU A 51 -16.14 3.23 2.68
N GLU A 52 -17.46 3.46 2.79
CA GLU A 52 -18.39 3.60 1.64
C GLU A 52 -17.92 4.60 0.57
N VAL A 53 -16.96 5.46 0.91
CA VAL A 53 -16.35 6.44 0.00
C VAL A 53 -15.49 5.79 -1.10
N PHE A 54 -14.95 4.59 -0.88
CA PHE A 54 -13.99 3.95 -1.77
C PHE A 54 -14.60 2.90 -2.69
N THR A 55 -14.23 2.96 -3.98
CA THR A 55 -14.48 1.89 -4.95
C THR A 55 -13.15 1.54 -5.59
N LEU A 56 -12.45 0.58 -4.99
CA LEU A 56 -11.07 0.27 -5.33
C LEU A 56 -10.99 -0.89 -6.32
N THR A 57 -10.12 -0.74 -7.32
CA THR A 57 -9.83 -1.75 -8.34
C THR A 57 -8.34 -1.74 -8.67
N VAL A 58 -7.81 -2.85 -9.16
CA VAL A 58 -6.46 -2.92 -9.72
C VAL A 58 -6.48 -2.41 -11.15
N SER A 59 -5.46 -1.67 -11.58
CA SER A 59 -5.38 -1.19 -12.96
C SER A 59 -5.02 -2.31 -13.93
N ASP A 60 -5.80 -2.48 -15.00
CA ASP A 60 -5.49 -3.42 -16.09
C ASP A 60 -4.18 -3.08 -16.84
N LYS A 61 -3.67 -1.86 -16.68
CA LYS A 61 -2.44 -1.39 -17.36
C LYS A 61 -1.19 -1.52 -16.51
N ASP A 62 -1.34 -1.56 -15.18
CA ASP A 62 -0.24 -1.60 -14.24
C ASP A 62 -0.71 -2.29 -12.94
N PRO A 63 -0.30 -3.54 -12.68
CA PRO A 63 -0.76 -4.29 -11.52
C PRO A 63 -0.33 -3.65 -10.19
N ASN A 64 0.64 -2.72 -10.20
CA ASN A 64 1.04 -1.99 -9.00
C ASN A 64 0.14 -0.79 -8.70
N LYS A 65 -0.86 -0.48 -9.55
CA LYS A 65 -1.74 0.66 -9.34
C LYS A 65 -3.12 0.25 -8.85
N ILE A 66 -3.53 0.88 -7.75
CA ILE A 66 -4.89 0.86 -7.23
C ILE A 66 -5.60 2.12 -7.74
N LEU A 67 -6.77 1.93 -8.34
CA LEU A 67 -7.65 2.97 -8.80
C LEU A 67 -8.82 3.14 -7.83
N ASN A 68 -9.20 4.38 -7.54
CA ASN A 68 -10.46 4.71 -6.86
C ASN A 68 -11.43 5.32 -7.87
N LYS A 69 -12.58 4.68 -8.09
CA LYS A 69 -13.58 5.10 -9.10
C LYS A 69 -12.94 5.29 -10.49
N GLY A 70 -12.02 4.39 -10.86
CA GLY A 70 -11.31 4.39 -12.14
C GLY A 70 -10.17 5.41 -12.27
N LYS A 71 -9.87 6.21 -11.25
CA LYS A 71 -8.76 7.18 -11.25
C LYS A 71 -7.58 6.69 -10.40
N PRO A 72 -6.32 6.99 -10.77
CA PRO A 72 -5.15 6.64 -9.95
C PRO A 72 -5.29 7.11 -8.51
N PHE A 73 -5.01 6.22 -7.56
CA PHE A 73 -5.17 6.52 -6.14
C PHE A 73 -3.93 6.14 -5.34
N ILE A 74 -3.48 4.89 -5.43
CA ILE A 74 -2.28 4.39 -4.76
C ILE A 74 -1.43 3.64 -5.78
N THR A 75 -0.11 3.87 -5.75
CA THR A 75 0.85 3.03 -6.47
C THR A 75 1.74 2.29 -5.48
N ILE A 76 1.78 0.96 -5.59
CA ILE A 76 2.65 0.06 -4.82
C ILE A 76 4.11 0.23 -5.24
N ARG A 77 4.99 0.30 -4.24
CA ARG A 77 6.43 0.61 -4.36
C ARG A 77 7.24 -0.29 -3.42
N GLY A 78 8.52 0.02 -3.22
CA GLY A 78 9.38 -0.73 -2.31
C GLY A 78 10.17 -1.88 -2.93
N TRP A 79 10.12 -2.04 -4.27
CA TRP A 79 10.85 -3.09 -4.98
C TRP A 79 12.34 -3.17 -4.58
N GLY A 80 13.02 -2.02 -4.49
CA GLY A 80 14.44 -1.98 -4.12
C GLY A 80 14.75 -2.50 -2.71
N ASN A 81 13.80 -2.45 -1.77
CA ASN A 81 13.97 -3.08 -0.46
C ASN A 81 13.88 -4.61 -0.57
N LEU A 82 12.98 -5.11 -1.41
CA LEU A 82 12.71 -6.53 -1.58
C LEU A 82 13.82 -7.23 -2.37
N THR A 83 14.23 -6.69 -3.51
CA THR A 83 15.21 -7.33 -4.41
C THR A 83 16.63 -6.78 -4.27
N GLY A 84 16.82 -5.74 -3.46
CA GLY A 84 18.13 -5.14 -3.24
C GLY A 84 18.72 -5.57 -1.90
N ALA A 85 19.57 -4.70 -1.34
CA ALA A 85 20.32 -4.95 -0.10
C ALA A 85 19.46 -5.13 1.17
N GLY A 86 18.13 -5.06 1.06
CA GLY A 86 17.22 -5.36 2.18
C GLY A 86 17.03 -6.86 2.36
N HIS A 87 16.44 -7.52 1.36
CA HIS A 87 16.06 -8.94 1.45
C HIS A 87 16.65 -9.85 0.35
N ASP A 88 17.19 -9.28 -0.73
CA ASP A 88 17.79 -10.03 -1.86
C ASP A 88 16.87 -11.14 -2.42
N LEU A 89 15.57 -10.83 -2.52
CA LEU A 89 14.56 -11.77 -3.03
C LEU A 89 14.59 -11.85 -4.55
N GLU A 90 14.25 -13.03 -5.07
CA GLU A 90 14.00 -13.22 -6.49
C GLU A 90 12.80 -12.36 -6.96
N PRO A 91 12.80 -11.88 -8.22
CA PRO A 91 11.76 -10.99 -8.73
C PRO A 91 10.33 -11.51 -8.53
N GLU A 92 10.11 -12.80 -8.73
CA GLU A 92 8.80 -13.44 -8.55
C GLU A 92 8.32 -13.35 -7.10
N GLN A 93 9.22 -13.57 -6.13
CA GLN A 93 8.87 -13.48 -4.71
C GLN A 93 8.56 -12.04 -4.30
N ALA A 94 9.37 -11.08 -4.78
CA ALA A 94 9.15 -9.66 -4.51
C ALA A 94 7.82 -9.17 -5.11
N LYS A 95 7.48 -9.64 -6.32
CA LYS A 95 6.19 -9.37 -6.95
C LYS A 95 5.04 -9.89 -6.10
N ASP A 96 5.08 -11.15 -5.67
CA ASP A 96 4.01 -11.74 -4.85
C ASP A 96 3.81 -10.96 -3.54
N ILE A 97 4.88 -10.45 -2.92
CA ILE A 97 4.79 -9.62 -1.72
C ILE A 97 4.12 -8.27 -2.01
N GLN A 98 4.40 -7.64 -3.15
CA GLN A 98 3.75 -6.39 -3.56
C GLN A 98 2.28 -6.60 -3.91
N ASP A 99 1.95 -7.70 -4.59
CA ASP A 99 0.57 -8.09 -4.90
C ASP A 99 -0.22 -8.35 -3.59
N ASP A 100 0.37 -9.07 -2.63
CA ASP A 100 -0.21 -9.31 -1.30
C ASP A 100 -0.44 -8.01 -0.51
N LEU A 101 0.46 -7.03 -0.63
CA LEU A 101 0.29 -5.70 -0.01
C LEU A 101 -0.86 -4.94 -0.67
N ARG A 102 -0.93 -4.92 -2.01
CA ARG A 102 -1.99 -4.28 -2.78
C ARG A 102 -3.37 -4.81 -2.37
N ASP A 103 -3.51 -6.13 -2.39
CA ASP A 103 -4.79 -6.78 -2.17
C ASP A 103 -5.25 -6.61 -0.72
N TRP A 104 -4.31 -6.61 0.23
CA TRP A 104 -4.60 -6.30 1.62
C TRP A 104 -5.04 -4.84 1.83
N ILE A 105 -4.41 -3.86 1.17
CA ILE A 105 -4.85 -2.46 1.22
C ILE A 105 -6.28 -2.34 0.70
N ILE A 106 -6.60 -2.96 -0.44
CA ILE A 106 -7.97 -2.96 -0.99
C ILE A 106 -8.94 -3.55 0.03
N TYR A 107 -8.64 -4.75 0.53
CA TYR A 107 -9.47 -5.44 1.51
C TYR A 107 -9.74 -4.58 2.77
N LYS A 108 -8.69 -4.00 3.37
CA LYS A 108 -8.82 -3.15 4.57
C LYS A 108 -9.62 -1.88 4.35
N LEU A 109 -9.67 -1.37 3.12
CA LEU A 109 -10.40 -0.13 2.81
C LEU A 109 -11.83 -0.38 2.32
N THR A 110 -12.19 -1.62 1.93
CA THR A 110 -13.49 -1.93 1.33
C THR A 110 -14.23 -3.12 1.95
N SER A 111 -13.68 -3.84 2.94
CA SER A 111 -14.29 -5.09 3.39
C SER A 111 -14.12 -5.41 4.88
N GLU A 112 -13.32 -4.65 5.61
CA GLU A 112 -13.13 -4.75 7.07
C GLU A 112 -13.36 -3.38 7.72
#